data_AF-A0A959QIP9-F1
#
_entry.id   AF-A0A959QIP9-F1
#
_cell.length_a   1.000
_cell.length_b   1.000
_cell.length_c   1.000
_cell.angle_alpha   90.00
_cell.angle_beta   90.00
_cell.angle_gamma   90.00
#
_symmetry.space_group_name_H-M   'P 1'
#
loop_
_entity.id
_entity.type
_entity.pdbx_description
1 polymer ?
#
loop_
_entity_poly.entity_id
_entity_poly.type
_entity_poly.pdbx_seq_one_letter_code
_entity_poly.pdbx_strand_id
1 'polypeptide(L)'
;MKLILGVVALFVLQGSCINDECKNNDAYKITEAHLRNLADKYKRDLVLGGDILYSILYLEDISKIASRVAYGDVTVYLNHKDFKEDLKAWRKWLARHKCTLNMDQVSKTRQNLIQSKAWLGVKDHP
;
A
#
# COMPACT_ATOMS: atom_id res chain seq x y z
N MET A 1 -43.66 34.93 22.84
CA MET A 1 -42.97 34.81 21.54
C MET A 1 -41.60 34.17 21.81
N LYS A 2 -41.41 32.91 21.36
CA LYS A 2 -40.16 32.15 21.15
C LYS A 2 -39.03 32.37 22.20
N LEU A 3 -38.82 31.53 23.22
CA LEU A 3 -38.36 30.12 23.18
C LEU A 3 -37.40 29.89 22.00
N ILE A 4 -36.08 29.92 22.27
CA ILE A 4 -34.98 29.13 21.68
C ILE A 4 -33.68 29.71 22.29
N LEU A 5 -33.25 29.16 23.42
CA LEU A 5 -31.92 29.38 24.02
C LEU A 5 -31.53 28.06 24.68
N GLY A 6 -31.41 27.00 23.87
CA GLY A 6 -31.29 25.65 24.44
C GLY A 6 -30.79 24.54 23.51
N VAL A 7 -30.13 24.85 22.38
CA VAL A 7 -29.70 23.78 21.44
C VAL A 7 -28.26 23.94 20.91
N VAL A 8 -27.50 24.96 21.32
CA VAL A 8 -26.14 25.16 20.75
C VAL A 8 -25.05 24.36 21.49
N ALA A 9 -25.37 23.70 22.61
CA ALA A 9 -24.39 22.99 23.45
C ALA A 9 -24.38 21.45 23.28
N LEU A 10 -24.74 20.91 22.11
CA LEU A 10 -24.79 19.45 21.88
C LEU A 10 -23.93 18.92 20.72
N PHE A 11 -22.99 19.72 20.20
CA PHE A 11 -22.12 19.29 19.08
C PHE A 11 -20.61 19.39 19.39
N VAL A 12 -20.18 19.25 20.66
CA VAL A 12 -18.74 19.32 21.02
C VAL A 12 -18.20 17.99 21.59
N LEU A 13 -18.94 16.88 21.52
CA LEU A 13 -18.54 15.59 22.10
C LEU A 13 -18.50 14.43 21.10
N GLN A 14 -17.98 14.63 19.88
CA GLN A 14 -17.61 13.52 18.98
C GLN A 14 -16.11 13.55 18.57
N GLY A 15 -15.27 14.10 19.44
CA GLY A 15 -13.85 14.33 19.15
C GLY A 15 -12.86 13.23 19.52
N SER A 16 -13.29 12.04 19.99
CA SER A 16 -12.34 11.04 20.52
C SER A 16 -12.78 9.58 20.31
N CYS A 17 -12.97 9.15 19.07
CA CYS A 17 -12.87 7.72 18.70
C CYS A 17 -11.78 7.47 17.64
N ILE A 18 -10.84 8.39 17.48
CA ILE A 18 -9.67 8.20 16.61
C ILE A 18 -8.49 7.99 17.55
N ASN A 19 -8.08 6.76 17.86
CA ASN A 19 -6.63 6.43 18.00
C ASN A 19 -6.22 5.03 18.47
N ASP A 20 -7.09 4.09 18.87
CA ASP A 20 -6.61 2.71 19.18
C ASP A 20 -6.86 1.68 18.07
N GLU A 21 -7.83 1.90 17.16
CA GLU A 21 -8.08 0.97 16.03
C GLU A 21 -6.98 0.98 14.96
N CYS A 22 -6.14 2.03 14.89
CA CYS A 22 -5.09 2.13 13.88
C CYS A 22 -3.82 1.31 14.19
N LYS A 23 -3.67 0.79 15.43
CA LYS A 23 -2.49 -0.02 15.80
C LYS A 23 -2.49 -1.41 15.17
N ASN A 24 -3.66 -1.94 14.81
CA ASN A 24 -3.82 -3.31 14.28
C ASN A 24 -4.47 -3.33 12.90
N ASN A 25 -4.05 -2.45 12.00
CA ASN A 25 -4.47 -2.52 10.62
C ASN A 25 -3.65 -3.59 9.86
N ASP A 26 -4.23 -4.77 9.67
CA ASP A 26 -3.57 -5.88 8.96
C ASP A 26 -3.33 -5.57 7.48
N ALA A 27 -4.21 -4.79 6.85
CA ALA A 27 -4.02 -4.34 5.47
C ALA A 27 -2.77 -3.47 5.33
N TYR A 28 -2.53 -2.60 6.31
CA TYR A 28 -1.29 -1.82 6.40
C TYR A 28 -0.07 -2.73 6.57
N LYS A 29 -0.12 -3.71 7.49
CA LYS A 29 1.01 -4.63 7.75
C LYS A 29 1.38 -5.44 6.51
N ILE A 30 0.39 -5.96 5.79
CA ILE A 30 0.58 -6.68 4.53
C ILE A 30 1.27 -5.76 3.50
N THR A 31 0.76 -4.55 3.33
CA THR A 31 1.32 -3.59 2.36
C THR A 31 2.73 -3.17 2.75
N GLU A 32 2.99 -3.00 4.04
CA GLU A 32 4.33 -2.72 4.57
C GLU A 32 5.30 -3.88 4.30
N ALA A 33 4.85 -5.13 4.40
CA ALA A 33 5.67 -6.30 4.10
C ALA A 33 6.15 -6.32 2.64
N HIS A 34 5.29 -5.96 1.68
CA HIS A 34 5.69 -5.79 0.28
C HIS A 34 6.76 -4.71 0.11
N LEU A 35 6.62 -3.55 0.79
CA LEU A 35 7.64 -2.50 0.77
C LEU A 35 8.97 -2.91 1.39
N ARG A 36 8.93 -3.66 2.50
CA ARG A 36 10.14 -4.17 3.15
C ARG A 36 10.86 -5.19 2.28
N ASN A 37 10.11 -6.14 1.69
CA ASN A 37 10.66 -7.13 0.76
C ASN A 37 11.38 -6.45 -0.41
N LEU A 38 10.79 -5.39 -0.98
CA LEU A 38 11.44 -4.60 -2.03
C LEU A 38 12.71 -3.90 -1.54
N ALA A 39 12.64 -3.23 -0.39
CA ALA A 39 13.78 -2.54 0.19
C ALA A 39 14.96 -3.48 0.51
N ASP A 40 14.67 -4.71 0.95
CA ASP A 40 15.68 -5.68 1.35
C ASP A 40 16.26 -6.45 0.17
N LYS A 41 15.43 -6.84 -0.82
CA LYS A 41 15.91 -7.54 -2.01
C LYS A 41 16.73 -6.62 -2.91
N TYR A 42 16.33 -5.36 -3.06
CA TYR A 42 17.09 -4.38 -3.86
C TYR A 42 18.50 -4.12 -3.31
N LYS A 43 18.70 -4.19 -1.98
CA LYS A 43 20.03 -4.06 -1.37
C LYS A 43 20.97 -5.23 -1.69
N ARG A 44 20.41 -6.39 -2.06
CA ARG A 44 21.17 -7.63 -2.24
C ARG A 44 21.43 -7.92 -3.72
N ASP A 45 20.40 -7.92 -4.57
CA ASP A 45 20.54 -8.23 -5.99
C ASP A 45 19.44 -7.54 -6.82
N LEU A 46 19.80 -6.92 -7.95
CA LEU A 46 18.91 -6.19 -8.87
C LEU A 46 18.07 -7.10 -9.79
N VAL A 47 18.08 -8.40 -9.55
CA VAL A 47 17.53 -9.41 -10.45
C VAL A 47 16.02 -9.52 -10.28
N LEU A 48 15.31 -9.67 -11.41
CA LEU A 48 13.88 -9.98 -11.45
C LEU A 48 13.58 -11.34 -10.81
N GLY A 49 13.29 -11.33 -9.51
CA GLY A 49 12.56 -12.41 -8.85
C GLY A 49 11.05 -12.19 -8.98
N GLY A 50 10.27 -13.26 -9.17
CA GLY A 50 8.81 -13.20 -9.25
C GLY A 50 8.18 -12.42 -8.09
N ASP A 51 8.69 -12.60 -6.87
CA ASP A 51 8.20 -11.89 -5.68
C ASP A 51 8.42 -10.37 -5.72
N ILE A 52 9.52 -9.91 -6.34
CA ILE A 52 9.83 -8.48 -6.48
C ILE A 52 8.85 -7.86 -7.45
N LEU A 53 8.71 -8.49 -8.62
CA LEU A 53 7.76 -8.03 -9.64
C LEU A 53 6.33 -8.03 -9.10
N TYR A 54 5.92 -9.08 -8.38
CA TYR A 54 4.63 -9.11 -7.71
C TYR A 54 4.46 -7.97 -6.72
N SER A 55 5.46 -7.72 -5.86
CA SER A 55 5.37 -6.65 -4.86
C SER A 55 5.26 -5.27 -5.50
N ILE A 56 5.91 -5.04 -6.65
CA ILE A 56 5.80 -3.79 -7.39
C ILE A 56 4.40 -3.64 -7.98
N LEU A 57 3.91 -4.65 -8.70
CA LEU A 57 2.58 -4.61 -9.30
C LEU A 57 1.47 -4.48 -8.23
N TYR A 58 1.64 -5.12 -7.08
CA TYR A 58 0.80 -4.94 -5.91
C TYR A 58 0.78 -3.50 -5.43
N LEU A 59 1.95 -2.88 -5.26
CA LEU A 59 2.04 -1.50 -4.81
C LEU A 59 1.50 -0.52 -5.85
N GLU A 60 1.73 -0.74 -7.14
CA GLU A 60 1.13 0.05 -8.21
C GLU A 60 -0.39 -0.02 -8.17
N ASP A 61 -0.97 -1.22 -8.05
CA ASP A 61 -2.42 -1.37 -8.08
C ASP A 61 -3.09 -0.83 -6.82
N ILE A 62 -2.54 -1.09 -5.63
CA ILE A 62 -3.17 -0.65 -4.38
C ILE A 62 -3.03 0.86 -4.17
N SER A 63 -1.90 1.45 -4.58
CA SER A 63 -1.63 2.88 -4.39
C SER A 63 -1.99 3.77 -5.57
N LYS A 64 -2.21 3.17 -6.74
CA LYS A 64 -2.36 3.85 -8.04
C LYS A 64 -1.16 4.73 -8.41
N ILE A 65 0.00 4.48 -7.81
CA ILE A 65 1.28 5.11 -8.15
C ILE A 65 2.03 4.16 -9.07
N ALA A 66 2.15 4.53 -10.35
CA ALA A 66 2.97 3.80 -11.31
C ALA A 66 4.44 3.81 -10.89
N SER A 67 5.10 2.66 -11.01
CA SER A 67 6.54 2.55 -10.83
C SER A 67 7.28 3.00 -12.08
N ARG A 68 8.57 3.23 -11.90
CA ARG A 68 9.54 3.53 -12.96
C ARG A 68 10.33 2.30 -13.39
N VAL A 69 9.78 1.12 -13.12
CA VAL A 69 10.34 -0.16 -13.56
C VAL A 69 10.34 -0.25 -15.08
N ALA A 70 11.44 -0.76 -15.63
CA ALA A 70 11.52 -1.12 -17.03
C ALA A 70 11.03 -2.56 -17.21
N TYR A 71 9.74 -2.73 -17.46
CA TYR A 71 9.15 -4.04 -17.72
C TYR A 71 9.74 -4.67 -19.00
N GLY A 72 10.43 -5.80 -18.86
CA GLY A 72 11.02 -6.53 -19.99
C GLY A 72 12.55 -6.63 -19.99
N ASP A 73 13.22 -5.93 -19.09
CA ASP A 73 14.66 -6.10 -18.82
C ASP A 73 14.89 -7.17 -17.72
N VAL A 74 16.08 -7.77 -17.62
CA VAL A 74 16.42 -8.75 -16.56
C VAL A 74 16.56 -8.04 -15.20
N THR A 75 16.87 -6.75 -15.21
CA THR A 75 16.89 -5.89 -14.02
C THR A 75 15.58 -5.14 -13.86
N VAL A 76 15.03 -5.14 -12.64
CA VAL A 76 13.74 -4.49 -12.34
C VAL A 76 13.82 -2.97 -12.50
N TYR A 77 14.89 -2.36 -11.99
CA TYR A 77 15.13 -0.92 -12.09
C TYR A 77 16.42 -0.67 -12.86
N LEU A 78 16.36 0.24 -13.84
CA LEU A 78 17.52 0.64 -14.62
C LEU A 78 18.57 1.36 -13.78
N ASN A 79 18.15 2.07 -12.72
CA ASN A 79 19.07 2.75 -11.81
C ASN A 79 18.51 2.87 -10.38
N HIS A 80 19.41 3.22 -9.45
CA HIS A 80 19.09 3.36 -8.02
C HIS A 80 18.26 4.58 -7.66
N LYS A 81 18.27 5.61 -8.50
CA LYS A 81 17.48 6.82 -8.24
C LYS A 81 15.99 6.51 -8.39
N ASP A 82 15.61 5.83 -9.47
CA ASP A 82 14.21 5.47 -9.76
C ASP A 82 13.63 4.61 -8.63
N PHE A 83 14.36 3.58 -8.21
CA PHE A 83 13.97 2.76 -7.07
C PHE A 83 13.75 3.56 -5.77
N LYS A 84 14.69 4.46 -5.44
CA LYS A 84 14.58 5.27 -4.22
C LYS A 84 13.37 6.19 -4.26
N GLU A 85 13.08 6.76 -5.41
CA GLU A 85 11.96 7.67 -5.58
C GLU A 85 10.62 6.92 -5.50
N ASP A 86 10.52 5.72 -6.07
CA ASP A 86 9.32 4.88 -5.99
C ASP A 86 9.07 4.40 -4.54
N LEU A 87 10.12 3.91 -3.87
CA LEU A 87 10.04 3.58 -2.43
C LEU A 87 9.58 4.78 -1.59
N LYS A 88 10.09 5.98 -1.89
CA LYS A 88 9.70 7.20 -1.19
C LYS A 88 8.24 7.52 -1.44
N ALA A 89 7.76 7.40 -2.68
CA ALA A 89 6.37 7.65 -3.04
C ALA A 89 5.42 6.70 -2.33
N TRP A 90 5.69 5.39 -2.37
CA TRP A 90 4.85 4.39 -1.71
C TRP A 90 4.89 4.48 -0.19
N ARG A 91 6.05 4.74 0.44
CA ARG A 91 6.12 4.99 1.89
C ARG A 91 5.27 6.18 2.29
N LYS A 92 5.35 7.28 1.53
CA LYS A 92 4.54 8.48 1.77
C LYS A 92 3.05 8.18 1.62
N TRP A 93 2.68 7.36 0.63
CA TRP A 93 1.29 6.93 0.42
C TRP A 93 0.80 6.05 1.58
N LEU A 94 1.56 5.03 1.96
CA LEU A 94 1.18 4.09 3.01
C LEU A 94 1.03 4.78 4.37
N ALA A 95 1.91 5.74 4.70
CA ALA A 95 1.80 6.55 5.91
C ALA A 95 0.48 7.34 5.98
N ARG A 96 -0.04 7.84 4.84
CA ARG A 96 -1.33 8.55 4.78
C ARG A 96 -2.53 7.62 4.89
N HIS A 97 -2.39 6.35 4.54
CA HIS A 97 -3.47 5.36 4.51
C HIS A 97 -3.42 4.38 5.69
N LYS A 98 -2.53 4.62 6.67
CA LYS A 98 -2.31 3.73 7.81
C LYS A 98 -3.60 3.32 8.53
N CYS A 99 -4.56 4.23 8.68
CA CYS A 99 -5.80 3.97 9.39
C CYS A 99 -7.02 3.75 8.48
N THR A 100 -6.87 3.91 7.16
CA THR A 100 -8.00 3.88 6.21
C THR A 100 -7.91 2.72 5.21
N LEU A 101 -6.72 2.15 5.02
CA LEU A 101 -6.53 0.95 4.21
C LEU A 101 -7.24 -0.23 4.86
N ASN A 102 -7.96 -1.04 4.10
CA ASN A 102 -8.69 -2.18 4.64
C ASN A 102 -8.45 -3.48 3.85
N MET A 103 -8.89 -4.60 4.44
CA MET A 103 -8.65 -5.92 3.86
C MET A 103 -9.41 -6.18 2.56
N ASP A 104 -10.54 -5.49 2.31
CA ASP A 104 -11.27 -5.62 1.05
C ASP A 104 -10.43 -5.06 -0.12
N GLN A 105 -9.79 -3.90 0.08
CA GLN A 105 -8.87 -3.33 -0.91
C GLN A 105 -7.68 -4.26 -1.18
N VAL A 106 -7.07 -4.80 -0.13
CA VAL A 106 -5.96 -5.76 -0.26
C VAL A 106 -6.38 -7.02 -1.01
N SER A 107 -7.53 -7.58 -0.65
CA SER A 107 -8.05 -8.81 -1.25
C SER A 107 -8.38 -8.61 -2.73
N LYS A 108 -9.05 -7.51 -3.08
CA LYS A 108 -9.34 -7.14 -4.46
C LYS A 108 -8.07 -6.96 -5.28
N THR A 109 -7.07 -6.24 -4.76
CA THR A 109 -5.80 -6.08 -5.46
C THR A 109 -5.09 -7.41 -5.69
N ARG A 110 -5.02 -8.29 -4.68
CA ARG A 110 -4.42 -9.62 -4.82
C ARG A 110 -5.15 -10.47 -5.87
N GLN A 111 -6.48 -10.52 -5.81
CA GLN A 111 -7.31 -11.25 -6.78
C GLN A 111 -7.13 -10.70 -8.20
N ASN A 112 -7.16 -9.38 -8.36
CA ASN A 112 -6.93 -8.73 -9.66
C ASN A 112 -5.58 -9.10 -10.24
N LEU A 113 -4.52 -9.17 -9.43
CA LEU A 113 -3.19 -9.56 -9.91
C LEU A 113 -3.13 -11.03 -10.28
N ILE A 114 -3.69 -11.93 -9.48
CA ILE A 114 -3.73 -13.37 -9.80
C ILE A 114 -4.48 -13.60 -11.13
N GLN A 115 -5.62 -12.92 -11.32
CA GLN A 115 -6.44 -13.08 -12.53
C GLN A 115 -5.84 -12.40 -13.76
N SER A 116 -5.38 -11.15 -13.65
CA SER A 116 -4.89 -10.36 -14.79
C SER A 116 -3.43 -10.62 -15.14
N LYS A 117 -2.65 -11.21 -14.22
CA LYS A 117 -1.20 -11.47 -14.38
C LYS A 117 -0.84 -12.92 -14.12
N ALA A 118 -1.72 -13.86 -14.48
CA ALA A 118 -1.50 -15.31 -14.35
C ALA A 118 -0.17 -15.80 -14.97
N TRP A 119 0.37 -15.09 -15.97
CA TRP A 119 1.67 -15.36 -16.58
C TRP A 119 2.87 -15.20 -15.64
N LEU A 120 2.71 -14.55 -14.49
CA LEU A 120 3.76 -14.38 -13.49
C LEU A 120 4.01 -15.65 -12.65
N GLY A 121 3.17 -16.69 -12.78
CA GLY A 121 3.33 -17.94 -12.02
C GLY A 121 3.23 -17.76 -10.49
N VAL A 122 2.69 -16.63 -10.02
CA VAL A 122 2.62 -16.30 -8.60
C VAL A 122 1.57 -17.19 -7.94
N LYS A 123 2.02 -18.03 -7.01
CA LYS A 123 1.14 -18.69 -6.06
C LYS A 123 0.92 -17.73 -4.90
N ASP A 124 -0.29 -17.72 -4.33
CA ASP A 124 -0.60 -16.91 -3.15
C ASP A 124 0.47 -17.20 -2.07
N HIS A 125 1.35 -16.22 -1.82
CA HIS A 125 2.31 -16.31 -0.74
C HIS A 125 1.68 -15.60 0.46
N PRO A 126 1.40 -16.34 1.56
CA PRO A 126 0.68 -15.82 2.72
C PRO A 126 1.37 -14.61 3.35
#